data_AF-A0A3D9UBR4-F1
#
_entry.id   AF-A0A3D9UBR4-F1
#
_cell.length_a   1.000
_cell.length_b   1.000
_cell.length_c   1.000
_cell.angle_alpha   90.00
_cell.angle_beta   90.00
_cell.angle_gamma   90.00
#
_symmetry.space_group_name_H-M   'P 1'
#
loop_
_entity.id
_entity.type
_entity.pdbx_description
1 polymer ?
#
loop_
_entity_poly.entity_id
_entity_poly.type
_entity_poly.pdbx_seq_one_letter_code
_entity_poly.pdbx_strand_id
1 'polypeptide(L)'
;MNTTPITVSTNETSSLMTDVMPMDLYAISTPDYEWDMSSIIKDAVIGGIGFIPGPGPAISFLLGLFWPQQKDNTWEQILQKVEQMIENAVLQTIKGILNGEVQEIKGKMEHVESMLKNSPGSQESHDAYMFLARYLVSIDEKFKSFDNRTNYQILPMYTNTIMLQIPYWKMGIEKKKDIGLTDIEVNELKELIDKLVDKAKNYIHTMYTNEHNNAVNTSTAESVTNNLLSVRGYCLLHGLECIELIEHIQNNSLESGFYPKIISYSTAFDRPTNKMRIQALTEDDAMQEPFKPSLINGKYNKIQSLTGYIQRIGNAPRVGGIRITFTNGSSYTLGTVTSETHSIKLNDSVIESLEVWGNGAVDEALFKLSDGRLLRIGERYAKKYRKYAVDNHYIAGIYLASDEPSLAGQAAGIAVSYHMMADKK
;
A
#
# COMPACT_ATOMS: atom_id res chain seq x y z
N MET A 1 83.95 -12.11 -8.43
CA MET A 1 82.96 -11.49 -9.35
C MET A 1 81.79 -12.43 -9.48
N ASN A 2 80.63 -12.03 -8.95
CA ASN A 2 79.28 -12.34 -9.45
C ASN A 2 78.31 -11.66 -8.49
N THR A 3 77.89 -10.46 -8.87
CA THR A 3 76.89 -9.65 -8.17
C THR A 3 75.52 -9.97 -8.77
N THR A 4 74.74 -10.78 -8.06
CA THR A 4 73.32 -10.97 -8.36
C THR A 4 72.51 -10.04 -7.45
N PRO A 5 71.71 -9.09 -7.98
CA PRO A 5 70.86 -8.24 -7.16
C PRO A 5 69.63 -9.00 -6.68
N ILE A 6 69.35 -8.91 -5.38
CA ILE A 6 68.09 -9.28 -4.76
C ILE A 6 67.03 -8.30 -5.26
N THR A 7 66.01 -8.79 -5.96
CA THR A 7 64.86 -7.98 -6.34
C THR A 7 63.72 -8.29 -5.38
N VAL A 8 63.27 -7.26 -4.65
CA VAL A 8 62.19 -7.30 -3.68
C VAL A 8 60.87 -7.55 -4.43
N SER A 9 60.20 -8.64 -4.07
CA SER A 9 58.81 -8.93 -4.43
C SER A 9 57.91 -7.81 -3.90
N THR A 10 57.48 -6.93 -4.79
CA THR A 10 56.43 -5.94 -4.49
C THR A 10 55.07 -6.63 -4.60
N ASN A 11 54.27 -6.42 -3.56
CA ASN A 11 52.94 -6.99 -3.37
C ASN A 11 52.10 -7.01 -4.65
N GLU A 12 51.66 -8.21 -5.04
CA GLU A 12 50.48 -8.37 -5.86
C GLU A 12 49.28 -7.83 -5.07
N THR A 13 48.88 -6.61 -5.38
CA THR A 13 47.53 -6.14 -5.08
C THR A 13 46.55 -6.95 -5.93
N SER A 14 46.10 -8.08 -5.37
CA SER A 14 44.90 -8.77 -5.81
C SER A 14 43.72 -7.81 -5.66
N SER A 15 43.34 -7.18 -6.77
CA SER A 15 42.07 -6.47 -6.89
C SER A 15 40.96 -7.52 -6.94
N LEU A 16 40.52 -7.98 -5.78
CA LEU A 16 39.18 -8.52 -5.61
C LEU A 16 38.20 -7.34 -5.74
N MET A 17 38.00 -6.89 -6.98
CA MET A 17 36.75 -6.24 -7.36
C MET A 17 35.67 -7.31 -7.22
N THR A 18 35.01 -7.35 -6.07
CA THR A 18 33.67 -7.89 -5.98
C THR A 18 32.83 -7.08 -6.96
N ASP A 19 32.56 -7.71 -8.10
CA ASP A 19 31.59 -7.28 -9.09
C ASP A 19 30.20 -7.40 -8.43
N VAL A 20 29.88 -6.43 -7.58
CA VAL A 20 28.54 -6.25 -7.05
C VAL A 20 27.75 -5.65 -8.19
N MET A 21 27.07 -6.51 -8.96
CA MET A 21 26.03 -6.04 -9.88
C MET A 21 25.14 -5.04 -9.11
N PRO A 22 24.77 -3.88 -9.68
CA PRO A 22 23.90 -2.94 -9.01
C PRO A 22 22.57 -3.64 -8.72
N MET A 23 22.43 -4.10 -7.48
CA MET A 23 21.28 -4.85 -6.99
C MET A 23 20.16 -3.82 -6.78
N ASP A 24 18.97 -4.08 -7.30
CA ASP A 24 17.83 -3.16 -7.25
C ASP A 24 17.56 -2.65 -5.82
N LEU A 25 17.94 -1.39 -5.55
CA LEU A 25 17.90 -0.77 -4.21
C LEU A 25 16.51 -0.86 -3.54
N TYR A 26 15.45 -0.86 -4.35
CA TYR A 26 14.05 -0.93 -3.90
C TYR A 26 13.45 -2.33 -3.91
N ALA A 27 14.00 -3.27 -4.68
CA ALA A 27 13.65 -4.69 -4.54
C ALA A 27 14.13 -5.25 -3.20
N ILE A 28 15.15 -4.63 -2.59
CA ILE A 28 15.68 -4.99 -1.27
C ILE A 28 14.95 -4.22 -0.15
N SER A 29 14.46 -3.01 -0.43
CA SER A 29 13.90 -2.14 0.62
C SER A 29 12.44 -2.42 0.92
N THR A 30 11.62 -2.81 -0.07
CA THR A 30 10.20 -3.18 0.11
C THR A 30 9.72 -4.24 -0.90
N PRO A 31 10.30 -5.46 -0.93
CA PRO A 31 9.78 -6.56 -1.74
C PRO A 31 8.35 -6.92 -1.32
N ASP A 32 7.51 -7.24 -2.32
CA ASP A 32 6.14 -7.73 -2.13
C ASP A 32 5.29 -6.88 -1.16
N TYR A 33 5.34 -5.54 -1.30
CA TYR A 33 4.62 -4.60 -0.43
C TYR A 33 3.09 -4.64 -0.50
N GLU A 34 2.55 -5.52 -1.34
CA GLU A 34 1.12 -5.68 -1.65
C GLU A 34 0.40 -6.38 -0.48
N TRP A 35 0.58 -5.84 0.71
CA TRP A 35 -0.06 -6.18 1.97
C TRP A 35 -0.56 -4.88 2.59
N ASP A 36 -1.69 -4.92 3.29
CA ASP A 36 -2.21 -3.74 4.00
C ASP A 36 -2.86 -4.18 5.31
N MET A 37 -2.05 -4.20 6.37
CA MET A 37 -2.50 -4.57 7.72
C MET A 37 -3.43 -3.51 8.33
N SER A 38 -3.46 -2.31 7.75
CA SER A 38 -4.36 -1.22 8.15
C SER A 38 -5.63 -1.17 7.30
N SER A 39 -5.81 -2.10 6.34
CA SER A 39 -6.93 -2.09 5.40
C SER A 39 -8.30 -2.10 6.08
N ILE A 40 -8.44 -2.83 7.21
CA ILE A 40 -9.69 -2.86 7.99
C ILE A 40 -9.99 -1.51 8.67
N ILE A 41 -8.96 -0.80 9.12
CA ILE A 41 -9.08 0.54 9.71
C ILE A 41 -9.52 1.51 8.63
N LYS A 42 -8.87 1.43 7.46
CA LYS A 42 -9.22 2.27 6.31
C LYS A 42 -10.67 2.04 5.87
N ASP A 43 -11.08 0.77 5.80
CA ASP A 43 -12.42 0.36 5.38
C ASP A 43 -13.49 0.90 6.34
N ALA A 44 -13.22 0.84 7.64
CA ALA A 44 -14.09 1.41 8.65
C ALA A 44 -14.26 2.92 8.47
N VAL A 45 -13.18 3.66 8.21
CA VAL A 45 -13.24 5.12 7.98
C VAL A 45 -13.98 5.46 6.69
N ILE A 46 -13.78 4.69 5.62
CA ILE A 46 -14.49 4.87 4.33
C ILE A 46 -15.99 4.65 4.47
N GLY A 47 -16.40 3.63 5.24
CA GLY A 47 -17.81 3.36 5.55
C GLY A 47 -18.44 4.36 6.53
N GLY A 48 -17.60 5.18 7.19
CA GLY A 48 -17.97 5.99 8.34
C GLY A 48 -17.99 5.15 9.62
N ILE A 49 -17.27 5.58 10.67
CA ILE A 49 -17.21 4.89 11.98
C ILE A 49 -18.17 5.48 13.01
N GLY A 50 -18.87 6.56 12.67
CA GLY A 50 -19.74 7.30 13.60
C GLY A 50 -21.08 6.62 13.91
N PHE A 51 -21.49 5.59 13.15
CA PHE A 51 -22.78 4.91 13.35
C PHE A 51 -22.92 4.19 14.70
N ILE A 52 -21.83 4.06 15.46
CA ILE A 52 -21.79 3.34 16.73
C ILE A 52 -22.38 4.22 17.85
N PRO A 53 -23.50 3.80 18.48
CA PRO A 53 -24.15 4.59 19.53
C PRO A 53 -23.29 4.71 20.78
N GLY A 54 -23.18 5.94 21.31
CA GLY A 54 -22.44 6.24 22.54
C GLY A 54 -20.90 6.21 22.38
N PRO A 55 -20.16 6.79 23.34
CA PRO A 55 -18.70 6.89 23.25
C PRO A 55 -17.98 5.60 23.66
N GLY A 56 -18.46 4.86 24.67
CA GLY A 56 -17.85 3.60 25.11
C GLY A 56 -17.82 2.51 24.02
N PRO A 57 -18.95 2.19 23.36
CA PRO A 57 -18.96 1.24 22.25
C PRO A 57 -18.10 1.68 21.05
N ALA A 58 -18.00 3.00 20.80
CA ALA A 58 -17.16 3.53 19.73
C ALA A 58 -15.66 3.35 20.03
N ILE A 59 -15.21 3.54 21.29
CA ILE A 59 -13.84 3.21 21.71
C ILE A 59 -13.58 1.70 21.62
N SER A 60 -14.54 0.88 22.04
CA SER A 60 -14.46 -0.59 21.92
C SER A 60 -14.26 -1.04 20.46
N PHE A 61 -14.95 -0.39 19.53
CA PHE A 61 -14.79 -0.64 18.10
C PHE A 61 -13.40 -0.23 17.59
N LEU A 62 -12.92 0.97 17.93
CA LEU A 62 -11.55 1.38 17.60
C LEU A 62 -10.53 0.39 18.16
N LEU A 63 -10.65 -0.02 19.43
CA LEU A 63 -9.82 -1.07 20.02
C LEU A 63 -9.81 -2.35 19.19
N GLY A 64 -10.99 -2.83 18.76
CA GLY A 64 -11.11 -4.04 17.94
C GLY A 64 -10.49 -3.93 16.55
N LEU A 65 -10.40 -2.73 15.98
CA LEU A 65 -9.71 -2.51 14.69
C LEU A 65 -8.19 -2.62 14.83
N PHE A 66 -7.62 -2.03 15.88
CA PHE A 66 -6.17 -1.95 16.08
C PHE A 66 -5.58 -3.17 16.80
N TRP A 67 -6.36 -3.77 17.71
CA TRP A 67 -6.06 -5.00 18.47
C TRP A 67 -7.13 -6.07 18.21
N PRO A 68 -7.19 -6.63 17.00
CA PRO A 68 -8.17 -7.67 16.65
C PRO A 68 -8.05 -8.90 17.55
N GLN A 69 -9.19 -9.51 17.90
CA GLN A 69 -9.18 -10.74 18.68
C GLN A 69 -8.50 -11.88 17.91
N GLN A 70 -7.70 -12.68 18.63
CA GLN A 70 -7.02 -13.87 18.11
C GLN A 70 -5.97 -13.60 17.01
N LYS A 71 -5.55 -12.35 16.84
CA LYS A 71 -4.48 -11.94 15.95
C LYS A 71 -3.54 -10.99 16.69
N ASP A 72 -2.33 -10.87 16.18
CA ASP A 72 -1.39 -9.85 16.64
C ASP A 72 -1.96 -8.46 16.34
N ASN A 73 -1.50 -7.43 17.07
CA ASN A 73 -1.98 -6.09 16.79
C ASN A 73 -1.47 -5.59 15.42
N THR A 74 -2.13 -4.57 14.88
CA THR A 74 -1.83 -4.09 13.52
C THR A 74 -0.38 -3.63 13.34
N TRP A 75 0.27 -3.05 14.36
CA TRP A 75 1.70 -2.70 14.30
C TRP A 75 2.61 -3.94 14.30
N GLU A 76 2.30 -4.96 15.10
CA GLU A 76 3.06 -6.22 15.10
C GLU A 76 2.93 -6.95 13.76
N GLN A 77 1.73 -6.97 13.18
CA GLN A 77 1.51 -7.52 11.84
C GLN A 77 2.31 -6.78 10.77
N ILE A 78 2.41 -5.44 10.87
CA ILE A 78 3.30 -4.64 9.99
C ILE A 78 4.76 -5.02 10.22
N LEU A 79 5.21 -5.13 11.47
CA LEU A 79 6.60 -5.48 11.78
C LEU A 79 7.00 -6.81 11.16
N GLN A 80 6.12 -7.82 11.22
CA GLN A 80 6.37 -9.14 10.61
C GLN A 80 6.64 -9.06 9.10
N LYS A 81 6.12 -8.04 8.41
CA LYS A 81 6.37 -7.83 6.98
C LYS A 81 7.71 -7.19 6.66
N VAL A 82 8.28 -6.44 7.61
CA VAL A 82 9.45 -5.59 7.36
C VAL A 82 10.66 -5.93 8.23
N GLU A 83 10.51 -6.76 9.27
CA GLU A 83 11.58 -7.00 10.26
C GLU A 83 12.86 -7.57 9.66
N GLN A 84 12.77 -8.36 8.58
CA GLN A 84 13.94 -8.91 7.90
C GLN A 84 14.76 -7.86 7.16
N MET A 85 14.18 -6.67 6.95
CA MET A 85 14.79 -5.56 6.19
C MET A 85 15.38 -4.49 7.11
N ILE A 86 15.18 -4.62 8.42
CA ILE A 86 15.56 -3.65 9.46
C ILE A 86 16.78 -4.18 10.22
N GLU A 87 17.75 -3.31 10.49
CA GLU A 87 18.92 -3.66 11.29
C GLU A 87 18.51 -4.11 12.70
N ASN A 88 19.16 -5.15 13.24
CA ASN A 88 18.76 -5.75 14.51
C ASN A 88 18.69 -4.75 15.68
N ALA A 89 19.60 -3.78 15.79
CA ALA A 89 19.56 -2.78 16.86
C ALA A 89 18.31 -1.88 16.77
N VAL A 90 17.96 -1.47 15.55
CA VAL A 90 16.76 -0.70 15.25
C VAL A 90 15.50 -1.54 15.48
N LEU A 91 15.53 -2.81 15.06
CA LEU A 91 14.45 -3.77 15.26
C LEU A 91 14.14 -3.97 16.75
N GLN A 92 15.16 -4.09 17.62
CA GLN A 92 14.94 -4.19 19.07
C GLN A 92 14.32 -2.91 19.65
N THR A 93 14.69 -1.74 19.11
CA THR A 93 14.08 -0.47 19.52
C THR A 93 12.60 -0.43 19.15
N ILE A 94 12.25 -0.83 17.92
CA ILE A 94 10.86 -0.93 17.46
C ILE A 94 10.08 -1.93 18.33
N LYS A 95 10.63 -3.12 18.59
CA LYS A 95 10.01 -4.11 19.48
C LYS A 95 9.82 -3.57 20.90
N GLY A 96 10.74 -2.73 21.38
CA GLY A 96 10.58 -1.98 22.63
C GLY A 96 9.37 -1.05 22.62
N ILE A 97 9.19 -0.27 21.56
CA ILE A 97 8.04 0.62 21.37
C ILE A 97 6.72 -0.17 21.34
N LEU A 98 6.71 -1.31 20.64
CA LEU A 98 5.51 -2.16 20.55
C LEU A 98 5.15 -2.82 21.89
N ASN A 99 6.13 -3.25 22.67
CA ASN A 99 5.91 -3.90 23.97
C ASN A 99 5.67 -2.91 25.12
N GLY A 100 6.13 -1.67 24.99
CA GLY A 100 5.97 -0.60 25.97
C GLY A 100 4.79 0.29 25.61
N GLU A 101 5.06 1.31 24.78
CA GLU A 101 4.11 2.38 24.47
C GLU A 101 2.82 1.86 23.82
N VAL A 102 2.87 0.96 22.84
CA VAL A 102 1.66 0.47 22.16
C VAL A 102 0.77 -0.35 23.12
N GLN A 103 1.35 -1.15 24.01
CA GLN A 103 0.57 -1.86 25.04
C GLN A 103 0.02 -0.90 26.11
N GLU A 104 0.76 0.16 26.45
CA GLU A 104 0.27 1.18 27.37
C GLU A 104 -0.95 1.92 26.78
N ILE A 105 -0.92 2.25 25.48
CA ILE A 105 -2.06 2.84 24.77
C ILE A 105 -3.27 1.93 24.84
N LYS A 106 -3.08 0.63 24.55
CA LYS A 106 -4.14 -0.37 24.65
C LYS A 106 -4.80 -0.37 26.03
N GLY A 107 -3.99 -0.47 27.09
CA GLY A 107 -4.50 -0.50 28.47
C GLY A 107 -5.24 0.79 28.85
N LYS A 108 -4.75 1.95 28.41
CA LYS A 108 -5.45 3.23 28.61
C LYS A 108 -6.76 3.29 27.81
N MET A 109 -6.79 2.78 26.58
CA MET A 109 -8.02 2.73 25.78
C MET A 109 -9.07 1.80 26.41
N GLU A 110 -8.67 0.63 26.91
CA GLU A 110 -9.57 -0.28 27.65
C GLU A 110 -10.11 0.36 28.93
N HIS A 111 -9.28 1.16 29.62
CA HIS A 111 -9.73 1.93 30.77
C HIS A 111 -10.76 3.00 30.38
N VAL A 112 -10.49 3.77 29.31
CA VAL A 112 -11.42 4.77 28.76
C VAL A 112 -12.74 4.14 28.34
N GLU A 113 -12.68 3.00 27.63
CA GLU A 113 -13.85 2.22 27.25
C GLU A 113 -14.71 1.85 28.48
N SER A 114 -14.06 1.33 29.52
CA SER A 114 -14.74 0.93 30.76
C SER A 114 -15.40 2.11 31.46
N MET A 115 -14.72 3.25 31.58
CA MET A 115 -15.29 4.44 32.22
C MET A 115 -16.48 4.97 31.43
N LEU A 116 -16.34 5.12 30.11
CA LEU A 116 -17.42 5.62 29.25
C LEU A 116 -18.64 4.70 29.17
N LYS A 117 -18.47 3.39 29.40
CA LYS A 117 -19.59 2.43 29.49
C LYS A 117 -20.29 2.48 30.84
N ASN A 118 -19.54 2.59 31.94
CA ASN A 118 -20.07 2.43 33.29
C ASN A 118 -20.51 3.76 33.94
N SER A 119 -19.88 4.87 33.56
CA SER A 119 -20.09 6.20 34.14
C SER A 119 -20.06 7.30 33.07
N PRO A 120 -20.91 7.23 32.03
CA PRO A 120 -20.90 8.24 30.95
C PRO A 120 -21.16 9.66 31.49
N GLY A 121 -20.40 10.63 30.98
CA GLY A 121 -20.48 12.04 31.39
C GLY A 121 -19.98 12.35 32.80
N SER A 122 -19.41 11.38 33.53
CA SER A 122 -18.82 11.61 34.85
C SER A 122 -17.43 12.25 34.76
N GLN A 123 -16.96 12.81 35.88
CA GLN A 123 -15.61 13.39 35.96
C GLN A 123 -14.53 12.32 35.68
N GLU A 124 -14.75 11.08 36.12
CA GLU A 124 -13.82 9.97 35.90
C GLU A 124 -13.72 9.59 34.41
N SER A 125 -14.85 9.56 33.69
CA SER A 125 -14.87 9.33 32.25
C SER A 125 -14.19 10.45 31.46
N HIS A 126 -14.46 11.69 31.86
CA HIS A 126 -13.79 12.87 31.34
C HIS A 126 -12.27 12.79 31.52
N ASP A 127 -11.82 12.54 32.75
CA ASP A 127 -10.39 12.52 33.10
C ASP A 127 -9.66 11.38 32.40
N ALA A 128 -10.26 10.19 32.35
CA ALA A 128 -9.71 9.06 31.63
C ALA A 128 -9.54 9.39 30.14
N TYR A 129 -10.57 9.96 29.51
CA TYR A 129 -10.54 10.29 28.08
C TYR A 129 -9.45 11.32 27.77
N MET A 130 -9.40 12.43 28.52
CA MET A 130 -8.43 13.51 28.30
C MET A 130 -7.00 13.09 28.65
N PHE A 131 -6.81 12.22 29.64
CA PHE A 131 -5.51 11.66 29.96
C PHE A 131 -4.93 10.87 28.78
N LEU A 132 -5.73 9.98 28.17
CA LEU A 132 -5.31 9.28 26.97
C LEU A 132 -5.15 10.24 25.78
N ALA A 133 -6.08 11.19 25.57
CA ALA A 133 -5.99 12.16 24.48
C ALA A 133 -4.65 12.90 24.47
N ARG A 134 -4.17 13.31 25.65
CA ARG A 134 -2.89 14.00 25.85
C ARG A 134 -1.70 13.04 25.78
N TYR A 135 -1.84 11.81 26.26
CA TYR A 135 -0.81 10.78 26.13
C TYR A 135 -0.52 10.46 24.66
N LEU A 136 -1.54 10.49 23.80
CA LEU A 136 -1.40 10.29 22.35
C LEU A 136 -0.65 11.41 21.64
N VAL A 137 -0.38 12.55 22.26
CA VAL A 137 0.33 13.66 21.61
C VAL A 137 1.77 13.24 21.30
N SER A 138 2.17 13.41 20.03
CA SER A 138 3.52 13.10 19.53
C SER A 138 3.93 11.63 19.58
N ILE A 139 3.01 10.69 19.82
CA ILE A 139 3.36 9.27 19.78
C ILE A 139 3.77 8.81 18.36
N ASP A 140 3.21 9.44 17.33
CA ASP A 140 3.60 9.22 15.93
C ASP A 140 5.09 9.48 15.67
N GLU A 141 5.70 10.40 16.42
CA GLU A 141 7.13 10.73 16.29
C GLU A 141 8.03 9.51 16.54
N LYS A 142 7.58 8.54 17.34
CA LYS A 142 8.28 7.29 17.63
C LYS A 142 8.51 6.44 16.38
N PHE A 143 7.65 6.56 15.37
CA PHE A 143 7.73 5.80 14.11
C PHE A 143 8.31 6.62 12.94
N LYS A 144 8.92 7.78 13.22
CA LYS A 144 9.65 8.58 12.21
C LYS A 144 11.00 9.13 12.69
N SER A 145 11.50 8.62 13.82
CA SER A 145 12.75 9.06 14.45
C SER A 145 13.97 8.18 14.12
N PHE A 146 13.88 7.34 13.08
CA PHE A 146 14.97 6.49 12.63
C PHE A 146 15.70 7.09 11.42
N ASP A 147 16.63 6.34 10.83
CA ASP A 147 17.21 6.71 9.54
C ASP A 147 16.15 6.68 8.43
N ASN A 148 16.44 7.36 7.31
CA ASN A 148 15.48 7.51 6.20
C ASN A 148 14.98 6.16 5.65
N ARG A 149 15.86 5.15 5.57
CA ARG A 149 15.50 3.84 5.02
C ARG A 149 14.56 3.10 5.97
N THR A 150 14.88 3.05 7.25
CA THR A 150 13.99 2.46 8.25
C THR A 150 12.65 3.19 8.26
N ASN A 151 12.66 4.53 8.33
CA ASN A 151 11.44 5.35 8.32
C ASN A 151 10.55 5.06 7.11
N TYR A 152 11.15 4.88 5.92
CA TYR A 152 10.42 4.44 4.74
C TYR A 152 9.80 3.05 4.97
N GLN A 153 10.58 2.06 5.42
CA GLN A 153 10.09 0.69 5.67
C GLN A 153 8.99 0.59 6.74
N ILE A 154 8.98 1.51 7.72
CA ILE A 154 7.97 1.53 8.78
C ILE A 154 6.93 2.63 8.60
N LEU A 155 6.86 3.27 7.43
CA LEU A 155 5.80 4.22 7.10
C LEU A 155 4.38 3.71 7.46
N PRO A 156 4.02 2.43 7.23
CA PRO A 156 2.74 1.90 7.67
C PRO A 156 2.53 1.95 9.18
N MET A 157 3.58 1.80 10.01
CA MET A 157 3.45 1.97 11.47
C MET A 157 3.16 3.41 11.85
N TYR A 158 3.82 4.36 11.17
CA TYR A 158 3.55 5.78 11.31
C TYR A 158 2.11 6.10 10.94
N THR A 159 1.64 5.65 9.77
CA THR A 159 0.27 5.92 9.31
C THR A 159 -0.79 5.21 10.15
N ASN A 160 -0.53 3.99 10.63
CA ASN A 160 -1.40 3.29 11.56
C ASN A 160 -1.57 4.06 12.88
N THR A 161 -0.50 4.71 13.36
CA THR A 161 -0.53 5.54 14.57
C THR A 161 -1.38 6.79 14.43
N ILE A 162 -1.24 7.54 13.33
CA ILE A 162 -2.07 8.73 13.08
C ILE A 162 -3.53 8.36 12.80
N MET A 163 -3.79 7.20 12.19
CA MET A 163 -5.14 6.65 12.03
C MET A 163 -5.76 6.17 13.35
N LEU A 164 -4.99 6.05 14.44
CA LEU A 164 -5.53 5.88 15.78
C LEU A 164 -5.81 7.25 16.42
N GLN A 165 -4.82 8.15 16.41
CA GLN A 165 -4.86 9.44 17.10
C GLN A 165 -6.03 10.31 16.62
N ILE A 166 -6.18 10.47 15.30
CA ILE A 166 -7.15 11.42 14.72
C ILE A 166 -8.60 10.97 14.96
N PRO A 167 -9.00 9.72 14.66
CA PRO A 167 -10.32 9.23 15.03
C PRO A 167 -10.61 9.29 16.53
N TYR A 168 -9.62 8.98 17.38
CA TYR A 168 -9.78 9.05 18.82
C TYR A 168 -10.14 10.48 19.25
N TRP A 169 -9.36 11.49 18.84
CA TRP A 169 -9.62 12.90 19.16
C TRP A 169 -10.93 13.41 18.53
N LYS A 170 -11.23 13.02 17.29
CA LYS A 170 -12.47 13.41 16.61
C LYS A 170 -13.70 12.91 17.36
N MET A 171 -13.63 11.71 17.94
CA MET A 171 -14.70 11.18 18.77
C MET A 171 -14.98 12.05 20.00
N GLY A 172 -13.94 12.63 20.61
CA GLY A 172 -14.08 13.59 21.71
C GLY A 172 -14.84 14.84 21.30
N ILE A 173 -14.56 15.35 20.10
CA ILE A 173 -15.25 16.52 19.54
C ILE A 173 -16.72 16.21 19.30
N GLU A 174 -17.04 15.10 18.64
CA GLU A 174 -18.41 14.77 18.23
C GLU A 174 -19.28 14.29 19.40
N LYS A 175 -18.68 13.58 20.37
CA LYS A 175 -19.37 13.02 21.54
C LYS A 175 -19.08 13.81 22.82
N LYS A 176 -18.73 15.10 22.70
CA LYS A 176 -18.30 15.96 23.83
C LYS A 176 -19.23 15.89 25.05
N LYS A 177 -20.55 15.86 24.81
CA LYS A 177 -21.57 15.86 25.89
C LYS A 177 -21.58 14.53 26.65
N ASP A 178 -21.43 13.43 25.94
CA ASP A 178 -21.46 12.08 26.53
C ASP A 178 -20.17 11.76 27.28
N ILE A 179 -19.07 12.41 26.91
CA ILE A 179 -17.76 12.30 27.57
C ILE A 179 -17.64 13.31 28.72
N GLY A 180 -18.34 14.44 28.65
CA GLY A 180 -18.27 15.52 29.64
C GLY A 180 -17.23 16.59 29.34
N LEU A 181 -16.78 16.73 28.09
CA LEU A 181 -15.72 17.66 27.69
C LEU A 181 -16.21 19.12 27.64
N THR A 182 -15.33 20.03 28.04
CA THR A 182 -15.54 21.48 27.90
C THR A 182 -15.28 21.98 26.49
N ASP A 183 -15.76 23.18 26.15
CA ASP A 183 -15.47 23.78 24.84
C ASP A 183 -13.97 24.12 24.65
N ILE A 184 -13.24 24.35 25.75
CA ILE A 184 -11.79 24.57 25.72
C ILE A 184 -11.08 23.29 25.27
N GLU A 185 -11.45 22.15 25.86
CA GLU A 185 -10.86 20.85 25.51
C GLU A 185 -11.26 20.41 24.11
N VAL A 186 -12.49 20.68 23.69
CA VAL A 186 -12.90 20.44 22.30
C VAL A 186 -12.04 21.25 21.32
N ASN A 187 -11.68 22.49 21.66
CA ASN A 187 -10.77 23.28 20.84
C ASN A 187 -9.32 22.74 20.90
N GLU A 188 -8.85 22.27 22.06
CA GLU A 188 -7.57 21.56 22.19
C GLU A 188 -7.51 20.36 21.23
N LEU A 189 -8.54 19.51 21.20
CA LEU A 189 -8.62 18.35 20.31
C LEU A 189 -8.63 18.74 18.82
N LYS A 190 -9.33 19.81 18.45
CA LYS A 190 -9.32 20.34 17.07
C LYS A 190 -7.91 20.77 16.66
N GLU A 191 -7.24 21.54 17.52
CA GLU A 191 -5.86 21.97 17.25
C GLU A 191 -4.89 20.79 17.13
N LEU A 192 -5.07 19.73 17.92
CA LEU A 192 -4.27 18.51 17.82
C LEU A 192 -4.46 17.82 16.47
N ILE A 193 -5.71 17.68 16.00
CA ILE A 193 -6.03 17.12 14.68
C ILE A 193 -5.40 17.99 13.59
N ASP A 194 -5.63 19.30 13.60
CA ASP A 194 -5.13 20.23 12.57
C ASP A 194 -3.60 20.16 12.45
N LYS A 195 -2.90 20.23 13.58
CA LYS A 195 -1.44 20.14 13.63
C LYS A 195 -0.93 18.79 13.15
N LEU A 196 -1.60 17.69 13.50
CA LEU A 196 -1.16 16.35 13.11
C LEU A 196 -1.40 16.08 11.62
N VAL A 197 -2.55 16.48 11.07
CA VAL A 197 -2.85 16.36 9.64
C VAL A 197 -1.81 17.10 8.81
N ASP A 198 -1.54 18.38 9.13
CA ASP A 198 -0.55 19.18 8.39
C ASP A 198 0.85 18.56 8.47
N LYS A 199 1.27 18.10 9.65
CA LYS A 199 2.56 17.42 9.83
C LYS A 199 2.63 16.12 9.03
N ALA A 200 1.60 15.29 9.09
CA ALA A 200 1.56 14.01 8.39
C ALA A 200 1.61 14.19 6.87
N LYS A 201 0.83 15.14 6.34
CA LYS A 201 0.87 15.52 4.92
C LYS A 201 2.28 15.89 4.48
N ASN A 202 2.90 16.83 5.20
CA ASN A 202 4.25 17.28 4.86
C ASN A 202 5.27 16.15 4.92
N TYR A 203 5.22 15.31 5.96
CA TYR A 203 6.13 14.20 6.14
C TYR A 203 6.00 13.14 5.04
N ILE A 204 4.78 12.66 4.77
CA ILE A 204 4.52 11.60 3.80
C ILE A 204 4.80 12.09 2.37
N HIS A 205 4.40 13.32 2.01
CA HIS A 205 4.73 13.88 0.70
C HIS A 205 6.24 14.09 0.51
N THR A 206 6.96 14.51 1.55
CA THR A 206 8.41 14.66 1.50
C THR A 206 9.08 13.30 1.32
N MET A 207 8.65 12.28 2.07
CA MET A 207 9.14 10.91 1.91
C MET A 207 8.91 10.40 0.49
N TYR A 208 7.67 10.49 -0.01
CA TYR A 208 7.33 10.07 -1.37
C TYR A 208 8.20 10.77 -2.42
N THR A 209 8.35 12.08 -2.32
CA THR A 209 9.16 12.88 -3.26
C THR A 209 10.63 12.47 -3.22
N ASN A 210 11.20 12.29 -2.03
CA ASN A 210 12.59 11.90 -1.85
C ASN A 210 12.86 10.50 -2.42
N GLU A 211 12.00 9.54 -2.11
CA GLU A 211 12.15 8.16 -2.59
C GLU A 211 11.90 8.05 -4.09
N HIS A 212 10.94 8.81 -4.64
CA HIS A 212 10.71 8.86 -6.08
C HIS A 212 11.93 9.43 -6.80
N ASN A 213 12.46 10.56 -6.34
CA ASN A 213 13.65 11.18 -6.91
C ASN A 213 14.88 10.27 -6.78
N ASN A 214 15.05 9.59 -5.64
CA ASN A 214 16.14 8.65 -5.46
C ASN A 214 16.00 7.45 -6.42
N ALA A 215 14.80 6.90 -6.59
CA ALA A 215 14.52 5.86 -7.58
C ALA A 215 14.85 6.32 -9.01
N VAL A 216 14.48 7.55 -9.42
CA VAL A 216 14.85 8.09 -10.74
C VAL A 216 16.37 8.23 -10.89
N ASN A 217 17.06 8.77 -9.88
CA ASN A 217 18.47 9.15 -9.98
C ASN A 217 19.45 7.98 -9.84
N THR A 218 19.03 6.89 -9.19
CA THR A 218 19.92 5.74 -8.88
C THR A 218 19.62 4.49 -9.69
N SER A 219 18.49 4.44 -10.40
CA SER A 219 18.11 3.27 -11.20
C SER A 219 18.84 3.21 -12.53
N THR A 220 19.04 1.98 -13.02
CA THR A 220 19.44 1.73 -14.40
C THR A 220 18.21 1.70 -15.31
N ALA A 221 18.41 1.66 -16.63
CA ALA A 221 17.31 1.51 -17.58
C ALA A 221 16.50 0.21 -17.36
N GLU A 222 17.12 -0.83 -16.81
CA GLU A 222 16.49 -2.12 -16.54
C GLU A 222 15.63 -2.08 -15.27
N SER A 223 16.09 -1.38 -14.23
CA SER A 223 15.46 -1.39 -12.91
C SER A 223 14.50 -0.25 -12.63
N VAL A 224 14.62 0.87 -13.36
CA VAL A 224 13.85 2.10 -13.10
C VAL A 224 12.34 1.87 -13.08
N THR A 225 11.82 0.99 -13.94
CA THR A 225 10.39 0.70 -14.02
C THR A 225 9.87 0.12 -12.70
N ASN A 226 10.52 -0.92 -12.17
CA ASN A 226 10.06 -1.58 -10.95
C ASN A 226 10.44 -0.78 -9.70
N ASN A 227 11.54 -0.02 -9.71
CA ASN A 227 11.87 0.87 -8.60
C ASN A 227 10.83 1.98 -8.45
N LEU A 228 10.44 2.64 -9.54
CA LEU A 228 9.41 3.69 -9.50
C LEU A 228 8.03 3.14 -9.12
N LEU A 229 7.61 2.02 -9.73
CA LEU A 229 6.34 1.38 -9.37
C LEU A 229 6.36 0.83 -7.95
N SER A 230 7.52 0.47 -7.40
CA SER A 230 7.65 0.06 -6.00
C SER A 230 7.44 1.23 -5.06
N VAL A 231 8.15 2.35 -5.26
CA VAL A 231 7.96 3.57 -4.47
C VAL A 231 6.53 4.07 -4.55
N ARG A 232 5.95 4.12 -5.75
CA ARG A 232 4.56 4.51 -5.96
C ARG A 232 3.61 3.59 -5.22
N GLY A 233 3.65 2.29 -5.49
CA GLY A 233 2.76 1.35 -4.84
C GLY A 233 2.86 1.40 -3.32
N TYR A 234 4.08 1.45 -2.77
CA TYR A 234 4.32 1.50 -1.34
C TYR A 234 3.81 2.80 -0.70
N CYS A 235 4.24 3.96 -1.18
CA CYS A 235 3.84 5.24 -0.59
C CYS A 235 2.37 5.60 -0.84
N LEU A 236 1.80 5.21 -1.99
CA LEU A 236 0.39 5.44 -2.28
C LEU A 236 -0.47 4.62 -1.32
N LEU A 237 -0.20 3.32 -1.22
CA LEU A 237 -0.93 2.38 -0.36
C LEU A 237 -0.75 2.70 1.13
N HIS A 238 0.49 2.90 1.59
CA HIS A 238 0.79 3.01 3.02
C HIS A 238 0.84 4.44 3.55
N GLY A 239 0.84 5.43 2.66
CA GLY A 239 0.99 6.85 3.00
C GLY A 239 -0.16 7.71 2.49
N LEU A 240 -0.30 7.87 1.17
CA LEU A 240 -1.20 8.84 0.58
C LEU A 240 -2.68 8.47 0.75
N GLU A 241 -3.02 7.18 0.74
CA GLU A 241 -4.36 6.74 1.16
C GLU A 241 -4.67 7.22 2.58
N CYS A 242 -3.74 7.04 3.52
CA CYS A 242 -3.93 7.51 4.90
C CYS A 242 -4.17 9.03 4.97
N ILE A 243 -3.47 9.83 4.16
CA ILE A 243 -3.72 11.28 4.08
C ILE A 243 -5.17 11.57 3.70
N GLU A 244 -5.70 10.92 2.66
CA GLU A 244 -7.08 11.15 2.22
C GLU A 244 -8.09 10.84 3.35
N LEU A 245 -7.83 9.77 4.12
CA LEU A 245 -8.65 9.37 5.24
C LEU A 245 -8.63 10.39 6.39
N ILE A 246 -7.44 10.83 6.82
CA ILE A 246 -7.31 11.74 7.96
C ILE A 246 -7.82 13.15 7.61
N GLU A 247 -7.65 13.59 6.36
CA GLU A 247 -8.24 14.83 5.86
C GLU A 247 -9.78 14.73 5.83
N HIS A 248 -10.33 13.58 5.43
CA HIS A 248 -11.76 13.36 5.48
C HIS A 248 -12.31 13.44 6.91
N ILE A 249 -11.65 12.78 7.88
CA ILE A 249 -12.04 12.81 9.29
C ILE A 249 -11.91 14.22 9.89
N GLN A 250 -10.88 14.98 9.51
CA GLN A 250 -10.71 16.37 9.94
C GLN A 250 -11.92 17.22 9.51
N ASN A 251 -12.28 17.13 8.24
CA ASN A 251 -13.23 18.05 7.60
C ASN A 251 -14.70 17.63 7.70
N ASN A 252 -14.99 16.35 7.99
CA ASN A 252 -16.35 15.80 7.98
C ASN A 252 -16.72 15.15 9.31
N SER A 253 -17.96 14.70 9.44
CA SER A 253 -18.37 13.89 10.60
C SER A 253 -17.82 12.46 10.47
N LEU A 254 -17.55 11.79 11.59
CA LEU A 254 -17.20 10.36 11.62
C LEU A 254 -18.30 9.46 11.01
N GLU A 255 -19.55 9.91 10.96
CA GLU A 255 -20.66 9.20 10.30
C GLU A 255 -20.62 9.31 8.77
N SER A 256 -19.87 10.27 8.24
CA SER A 256 -19.80 10.50 6.80
C SER A 256 -18.82 9.51 6.17
N GLY A 257 -19.30 8.67 5.25
CA GLY A 257 -18.41 7.92 4.37
C GLY A 257 -17.85 8.79 3.25
N PHE A 258 -16.89 8.25 2.49
CA PHE A 258 -16.37 8.91 1.29
C PHE A 258 -15.90 7.91 0.24
N TYR A 259 -15.67 8.39 -0.99
CA TYR A 259 -15.08 7.60 -2.05
C TYR A 259 -13.58 7.93 -2.14
N PRO A 260 -12.68 6.99 -1.80
CA PRO A 260 -11.24 7.19 -1.92
C PRO A 260 -10.86 7.41 -3.39
N LYS A 261 -9.79 8.15 -3.61
CA LYS A 261 -9.31 8.53 -4.94
C LYS A 261 -7.88 8.11 -5.18
N ILE A 262 -7.15 7.64 -4.18
CA ILE A 262 -5.79 7.14 -4.39
C ILE A 262 -5.82 5.80 -5.15
N ILE A 263 -5.02 5.72 -6.21
CA ILE A 263 -4.73 4.49 -6.94
C ILE A 263 -3.30 4.11 -6.61
N SER A 264 -3.08 2.90 -6.10
CA SER A 264 -1.75 2.33 -5.93
C SER A 264 -1.43 1.37 -7.08
N TYR A 265 -0.16 1.02 -7.25
CA TYR A 265 0.32 0.22 -8.39
C TYR A 265 1.06 -1.00 -7.90
N SER A 266 1.16 -2.02 -8.75
CA SER A 266 2.09 -3.13 -8.58
C SER A 266 3.39 -2.86 -9.34
N THR A 267 4.48 -3.51 -8.94
CA THR A 267 5.62 -3.69 -9.86
C THR A 267 5.23 -4.63 -11.01
N ALA A 268 5.96 -4.60 -12.11
CA ALA A 268 5.72 -5.46 -13.25
C ALA A 268 6.22 -6.88 -12.99
N PHE A 269 5.45 -7.88 -13.45
CA PHE A 269 5.89 -9.26 -13.48
C PHE A 269 6.77 -9.48 -14.72
N ASP A 270 7.87 -10.19 -14.49
CA ASP A 270 8.88 -10.57 -15.48
C ASP A 270 9.63 -9.39 -16.11
N ARG A 271 9.43 -9.10 -17.41
CA ARG A 271 10.29 -8.16 -18.16
C ARG A 271 9.60 -6.80 -18.31
N PRO A 272 10.10 -5.73 -17.66
CA PRO A 272 9.62 -4.38 -17.90
C PRO A 272 10.10 -3.91 -19.27
N THR A 273 9.18 -3.74 -20.23
CA THR A 273 9.52 -3.29 -21.58
C THR A 273 9.60 -1.76 -21.66
N ASN A 274 10.01 -1.22 -22.82
CA ASN A 274 10.03 0.23 -23.04
C ASN A 274 8.65 0.86 -22.84
N LYS A 275 7.57 0.20 -23.30
CA LYS A 275 6.20 0.67 -23.06
C LYS A 275 5.82 0.71 -21.58
N MET A 276 6.27 -0.25 -20.78
CA MET A 276 6.05 -0.25 -19.33
C MET A 276 6.88 0.85 -18.65
N ARG A 277 8.13 1.05 -19.11
CA ARG A 277 9.01 2.11 -18.60
C ARG A 277 8.40 3.49 -18.80
N ILE A 278 7.81 3.75 -19.98
CA ILE A 278 7.11 5.02 -20.24
C ILE A 278 5.96 5.24 -19.24
N GLN A 279 5.18 4.20 -18.94
CA GLN A 279 4.12 4.31 -17.92
C GLN A 279 4.70 4.62 -16.54
N ALA A 280 5.75 3.92 -16.11
CA ALA A 280 6.37 4.17 -14.81
C ALA A 280 7.00 5.58 -14.68
N LEU A 281 7.51 6.14 -15.78
CA LEU A 281 8.06 7.51 -15.83
C LEU A 281 7.00 8.59 -16.02
N THR A 282 5.76 8.23 -16.35
CA THR A 282 4.66 9.20 -16.46
C THR A 282 4.22 9.60 -15.06
N GLU A 283 4.13 10.90 -14.78
CA GLU A 283 3.63 11.40 -13.49
C GLU A 283 2.22 10.88 -13.20
N ASP A 284 1.89 10.70 -11.91
CA ASP A 284 0.64 10.03 -11.52
C ASP A 284 -0.62 10.76 -12.03
N ASP A 285 -0.61 12.10 -12.04
CA ASP A 285 -1.69 12.93 -12.56
C ASP A 285 -1.85 12.86 -14.09
N ALA A 286 -0.79 12.51 -14.80
CA ALA A 286 -0.76 12.34 -16.24
C ALA A 286 -1.01 10.90 -16.70
N MET A 287 -1.01 9.92 -15.79
CA MET A 287 -1.25 8.51 -16.12
C MET A 287 -2.72 8.28 -16.51
N GLN A 288 -2.95 7.48 -17.56
CA GLN A 288 -4.28 7.28 -18.15
C GLN A 288 -4.67 5.80 -18.23
N GLU A 289 -5.93 5.58 -18.65
CA GLU A 289 -6.43 4.25 -18.98
C GLU A 289 -5.52 3.56 -20.01
N PRO A 290 -5.31 2.23 -19.91
CA PRO A 290 -6.00 1.30 -19.00
C PRO A 290 -5.27 1.05 -17.67
N PHE A 291 -4.12 1.69 -17.42
CA PHE A 291 -3.35 1.44 -16.21
C PHE A 291 -3.88 2.22 -15.01
N LYS A 292 -4.14 3.52 -15.16
CA LYS A 292 -4.89 4.33 -14.19
C LYS A 292 -6.30 4.59 -14.74
N PRO A 293 -7.36 4.05 -14.12
CA PRO A 293 -8.73 4.30 -14.58
C PRO A 293 -9.07 5.79 -14.56
N SER A 294 -9.92 6.25 -15.49
CA SER A 294 -10.33 7.65 -15.50
C SER A 294 -11.29 7.94 -14.36
N LEU A 295 -11.13 9.09 -13.70
CA LEU A 295 -12.10 9.59 -12.73
C LEU A 295 -13.25 10.30 -13.46
N ILE A 296 -14.44 9.72 -13.45
CA ILE A 296 -15.63 10.23 -14.15
C ILE A 296 -16.71 10.53 -13.11
N ASN A 297 -17.15 11.78 -13.04
CA ASN A 297 -18.17 12.23 -12.06
C ASN A 297 -17.84 11.84 -10.61
N GLY A 298 -16.57 11.92 -10.24
CA GLY A 298 -16.10 11.63 -8.88
C GLY A 298 -15.92 10.15 -8.54
N LYS A 299 -16.12 9.21 -9.49
CA LYS A 299 -15.82 7.78 -9.33
C LYS A 299 -14.94 7.24 -10.44
N TYR A 300 -14.11 6.26 -10.14
CA TYR A 300 -13.28 5.61 -11.16
C TYR A 300 -14.13 4.79 -12.14
N ASN A 301 -13.82 4.93 -13.42
CA ASN A 301 -14.40 4.14 -14.50
C ASN A 301 -14.08 2.66 -14.28
N LYS A 302 -15.11 1.83 -14.11
CA LYS A 302 -14.93 0.42 -13.72
C LYS A 302 -14.66 -0.44 -14.96
N ILE A 303 -13.83 -1.47 -14.82
CA ILE A 303 -13.69 -2.50 -15.85
C ILE A 303 -15.04 -3.21 -15.99
N GLN A 304 -15.56 -3.31 -17.21
CA GLN A 304 -16.80 -4.00 -17.52
C GLN A 304 -16.55 -5.40 -18.08
N SER A 305 -15.49 -5.57 -18.88
CA SER A 305 -15.12 -6.87 -19.44
C SER A 305 -13.64 -6.96 -19.80
N LEU A 306 -13.15 -8.20 -19.81
CA LEU A 306 -11.81 -8.56 -20.27
C LEU A 306 -11.93 -9.56 -21.41
N THR A 307 -11.10 -9.40 -22.44
CA THR A 307 -10.83 -10.40 -23.48
C THR A 307 -9.33 -10.67 -23.51
N GLY A 308 -8.93 -11.89 -23.15
CA GLY A 308 -7.56 -12.36 -23.31
C GLY A 308 -7.31 -12.96 -24.68
N TYR A 309 -6.16 -12.64 -25.27
CA TYR A 309 -5.69 -13.19 -26.54
C TYR A 309 -4.58 -14.22 -26.28
N ILE A 310 -4.71 -15.40 -26.89
CA ILE A 310 -3.76 -16.50 -26.75
C ILE A 310 -2.77 -16.48 -27.92
N GLN A 311 -1.49 -16.39 -27.61
CA GLN A 311 -0.39 -16.51 -28.59
C GLN A 311 0.18 -17.92 -28.52
N ARG A 312 0.22 -18.64 -29.65
CA ARG A 312 0.82 -19.98 -29.69
C ARG A 312 2.31 -19.90 -30.03
N ILE A 313 3.14 -20.39 -29.11
CA ILE A 313 4.60 -20.52 -29.29
C ILE A 313 4.94 -22.01 -29.30
N GLY A 314 5.36 -22.54 -30.44
CA GLY A 314 5.59 -23.99 -30.58
C GLY A 314 4.35 -24.82 -30.21
N ASN A 315 3.16 -24.35 -30.60
CA ASN A 315 1.84 -24.86 -30.22
C ASN A 315 1.41 -24.69 -28.75
N ALA A 316 2.30 -24.28 -27.85
CA ALA A 316 1.95 -23.99 -26.46
C ALA A 316 1.18 -22.67 -26.36
N PRO A 317 -0.04 -22.63 -25.79
CA PRO A 317 -0.78 -21.39 -25.55
C PRO A 317 -0.09 -20.53 -24.48
N ARG A 318 0.20 -19.28 -24.83
CA ARG A 318 0.76 -18.24 -23.96
C ARG A 318 -0.15 -17.04 -23.91
N VAL A 319 0.08 -16.14 -22.96
CA VAL A 319 -0.57 -14.83 -22.96
C VAL A 319 0.00 -13.99 -24.10
N GLY A 320 -0.82 -13.63 -25.09
CA GLY A 320 -0.44 -12.73 -26.17
C GLY A 320 -0.80 -11.28 -25.88
N GLY A 321 -2.03 -11.06 -25.41
CA GLY A 321 -2.55 -9.72 -25.14
C GLY A 321 -3.82 -9.74 -24.32
N ILE A 322 -4.32 -8.55 -24.01
CA ILE A 322 -5.59 -8.33 -23.31
C ILE A 322 -6.31 -7.12 -23.88
N ARG A 323 -7.63 -7.20 -24.04
CA ARG A 323 -8.51 -6.06 -24.26
C ARG A 323 -9.35 -5.83 -23.02
N ILE A 324 -9.32 -4.59 -22.54
CA ILE A 324 -10.04 -4.12 -21.36
C ILE A 324 -11.11 -3.16 -21.86
N THR A 325 -12.37 -3.41 -21.51
CA THR A 325 -13.48 -2.51 -21.83
C THR A 325 -14.06 -1.98 -20.54
N PHE A 326 -14.16 -0.67 -20.42
CA PHE A 326 -14.68 0.02 -19.24
C PHE A 326 -16.17 0.34 -19.37
N THR A 327 -16.81 0.70 -18.26
CA THR A 327 -18.24 0.99 -18.17
C THR A 327 -18.71 2.16 -19.04
N ASN A 328 -17.86 3.14 -19.30
CA ASN A 328 -18.17 4.25 -20.22
C ASN A 328 -18.08 3.86 -21.71
N GLY A 329 -17.73 2.61 -22.03
CA GLY A 329 -17.55 2.12 -23.40
C GLY A 329 -16.14 2.32 -23.98
N SER A 330 -15.21 2.96 -23.25
CA SER A 330 -13.80 3.01 -23.67
C SER A 330 -13.21 1.60 -23.68
N SER A 331 -12.37 1.32 -24.68
CA SER A 331 -11.75 -0.01 -24.84
C SER A 331 -10.30 0.13 -25.25
N TYR A 332 -9.43 -0.61 -24.56
CA TYR A 332 -7.98 -0.56 -24.74
C TYR A 332 -7.48 -1.96 -25.01
N THR A 333 -6.74 -2.12 -26.11
CA THR A 333 -6.11 -3.39 -26.46
C THR A 333 -4.61 -3.28 -26.25
N LEU A 334 -4.09 -4.16 -25.40
CA LEU A 334 -2.71 -4.24 -25.00
C LEU A 334 -2.13 -5.59 -25.46
N GLY A 335 -0.89 -5.56 -25.93
CA GLY A 335 -0.20 -6.75 -26.41
C GLY A 335 -0.62 -7.21 -27.82
N THR A 336 -0.45 -8.49 -28.08
CA THR A 336 -0.69 -9.12 -29.39
C THR A 336 -2.12 -9.62 -29.51
N VAL A 337 -2.81 -9.21 -30.58
CA VAL A 337 -4.16 -9.65 -30.90
C VAL A 337 -4.10 -10.92 -31.74
N THR A 338 -4.83 -11.95 -31.32
CA THR A 338 -4.95 -13.22 -32.03
C THR A 338 -6.41 -13.63 -32.18
N SER A 339 -6.69 -14.66 -32.97
CA SER A 339 -8.05 -15.19 -33.14
C SER A 339 -8.50 -16.08 -31.98
N GLU A 340 -7.56 -16.65 -31.22
CA GLU A 340 -7.85 -17.52 -30.09
C GLU A 340 -8.01 -16.67 -28.83
N THR A 341 -9.22 -16.63 -28.27
CA THR A 341 -9.56 -15.71 -27.17
C THR A 341 -10.40 -16.34 -26.09
N HIS A 342 -10.21 -15.90 -24.85
CA HIS A 342 -11.13 -16.13 -23.74
C HIS A 342 -11.64 -14.78 -23.23
N SER A 343 -12.92 -14.68 -22.86
CA SER A 343 -13.51 -13.43 -22.40
C SER A 343 -14.38 -13.62 -21.17
N ILE A 344 -14.47 -12.57 -20.35
CA ILE A 344 -15.37 -12.52 -19.21
C ILE A 344 -16.00 -11.12 -19.10
N LYS A 345 -17.29 -11.07 -18.78
CA LYS A 345 -17.97 -9.85 -18.34
C LYS A 345 -18.03 -9.84 -16.82
N LEU A 346 -17.72 -8.70 -16.22
CA LEU A 346 -17.65 -8.57 -14.77
C LEU A 346 -19.04 -8.51 -14.14
N ASN A 347 -20.06 -7.93 -14.80
CA ASN A 347 -21.44 -7.88 -14.27
C ASN A 347 -21.48 -7.39 -12.80
N ASP A 348 -20.95 -6.21 -12.56
CA ASP A 348 -20.79 -5.57 -11.23
C ASP A 348 -19.81 -6.25 -10.26
N SER A 349 -19.28 -7.44 -10.55
CA SER A 349 -18.15 -7.99 -9.79
C SER A 349 -16.88 -7.19 -10.04
N VAL A 350 -15.91 -7.29 -9.15
CA VAL A 350 -14.56 -6.72 -9.33
C VAL A 350 -13.52 -7.82 -9.48
N ILE A 351 -12.33 -7.47 -9.96
CA ILE A 351 -11.19 -8.39 -10.02
C ILE A 351 -10.50 -8.36 -8.65
N GLU A 352 -10.59 -9.44 -7.88
CA GLU A 352 -9.96 -9.54 -6.55
C GLU A 352 -8.47 -9.83 -6.65
N SER A 353 -8.09 -10.68 -7.60
CA SER A 353 -6.69 -11.07 -7.76
C SER A 353 -6.35 -11.46 -9.19
N LEU A 354 -5.08 -11.28 -9.51
CA LEU A 354 -4.44 -11.81 -10.71
C LEU A 354 -3.25 -12.68 -10.30
N GLU A 355 -3.28 -13.95 -10.65
CA GLU A 355 -2.15 -14.85 -10.51
C GLU A 355 -1.45 -15.03 -11.85
N VAL A 356 -0.11 -14.94 -11.85
CA VAL A 356 0.71 -14.94 -13.06
C VAL A 356 1.85 -15.92 -12.95
N TRP A 357 2.09 -16.68 -14.01
CA TRP A 357 3.25 -17.57 -14.17
C TRP A 357 4.05 -17.19 -15.41
N GLY A 358 5.36 -17.39 -15.37
CA GLY A 358 6.22 -17.06 -16.50
C GLY A 358 7.71 -17.18 -16.22
N ASN A 359 8.53 -17.08 -17.25
CA ASN A 359 9.99 -17.04 -17.13
C ASN A 359 10.61 -16.23 -18.28
N GLY A 360 10.90 -14.95 -18.02
CA GLY A 360 11.25 -13.95 -19.04
C GLY A 360 10.07 -13.48 -19.90
N ALA A 361 8.86 -14.00 -19.67
CA ALA A 361 7.62 -13.75 -20.41
C ALA A 361 6.43 -14.35 -19.65
N VAL A 362 5.21 -13.88 -19.93
CA VAL A 362 3.97 -14.31 -19.27
C VAL A 362 3.41 -15.56 -19.93
N ASP A 363 3.38 -16.67 -19.20
CA ASP A 363 2.84 -17.95 -19.66
C ASP A 363 1.34 -18.07 -19.42
N GLU A 364 0.91 -17.80 -18.18
CA GLU A 364 -0.47 -17.86 -17.72
C GLU A 364 -0.83 -16.62 -16.93
N ALA A 365 -2.02 -16.08 -17.17
CA ALA A 365 -2.67 -15.06 -16.37
C ALA A 365 -4.05 -15.56 -15.94
N LEU A 366 -4.26 -15.71 -14.64
CA LEU A 366 -5.50 -16.18 -14.02
C LEU A 366 -6.13 -15.05 -13.20
N PHE A 367 -7.22 -14.49 -13.71
CA PHE A 367 -8.02 -13.49 -13.03
C PHE A 367 -9.10 -14.18 -12.20
N LYS A 368 -9.25 -13.75 -10.94
CA LYS A 368 -10.33 -14.17 -10.06
C LYS A 368 -11.23 -12.98 -9.75
N LEU A 369 -12.53 -13.15 -9.97
CA LEU A 369 -13.55 -12.15 -9.67
C LEU A 369 -14.14 -12.35 -8.26
N SER A 370 -14.74 -11.29 -7.72
CA SER A 370 -15.34 -11.28 -6.39
C SER A 370 -16.55 -12.19 -6.21
N ASP A 371 -17.10 -12.72 -7.31
CA ASP A 371 -18.16 -13.72 -7.29
C ASP A 371 -17.63 -15.16 -7.51
N GLY A 372 -16.32 -15.35 -7.46
CA GLY A 372 -15.65 -16.64 -7.61
C GLY A 372 -15.43 -17.10 -9.04
N ARG A 373 -15.94 -16.38 -10.05
CA ARG A 373 -15.65 -16.70 -11.46
C ARG A 373 -14.19 -16.45 -11.80
N LEU A 374 -13.69 -17.20 -12.78
CA LEU A 374 -12.30 -17.17 -13.21
C LEU A 374 -12.19 -16.86 -14.71
N LEU A 375 -11.19 -16.08 -15.10
CA LEU A 375 -10.73 -15.97 -16.48
C LEU A 375 -9.27 -16.43 -16.54
N ARG A 376 -8.99 -17.43 -17.36
CA ARG A 376 -7.64 -17.93 -17.62
C ARG A 376 -7.20 -17.57 -19.04
N ILE A 377 -6.00 -17.03 -19.17
CA ILE A 377 -5.34 -16.73 -20.44
C ILE A 377 -4.00 -17.46 -20.47
N GLY A 378 -3.72 -18.20 -21.54
CA GLY A 378 -2.53 -19.05 -21.63
C GLY A 378 -2.59 -20.28 -20.72
N GLU A 379 -1.45 -20.93 -20.52
CA GLU A 379 -1.31 -22.13 -19.68
C GLU A 379 0.00 -22.09 -18.90
N ARG A 380 0.04 -22.84 -17.78
CA ARG A 380 1.19 -22.86 -16.89
C ARG A 380 2.29 -23.78 -17.41
N TYR A 381 3.47 -23.22 -17.60
CA TYR A 381 4.67 -24.00 -17.95
C TYR A 381 5.86 -23.66 -17.04
N ALA A 382 6.04 -22.39 -16.69
CA ALA A 382 7.05 -21.97 -15.73
C ALA A 382 6.63 -22.15 -14.26
N LYS A 383 7.64 -22.21 -13.39
CA LYS A 383 7.47 -22.26 -11.92
C LYS A 383 7.47 -20.88 -11.26
N LYS A 384 8.12 -19.88 -11.85
CA LYS A 384 8.12 -18.52 -11.32
C LYS A 384 6.69 -17.98 -11.38
N TYR A 385 6.27 -17.42 -10.26
CA TYR A 385 4.88 -17.12 -9.93
C TYR A 385 4.81 -15.80 -9.19
N ARG A 386 3.73 -15.06 -9.41
CA ARG A 386 3.33 -13.93 -8.59
C ARG A 386 1.82 -13.85 -8.47
N LYS A 387 1.35 -13.46 -7.28
CA LYS A 387 -0.04 -13.07 -7.07
C LYS A 387 -0.12 -11.57 -6.81
N TYR A 388 -0.97 -10.92 -7.58
CA TYR A 388 -1.40 -9.55 -7.38
C TYR A 388 -2.72 -9.55 -6.63
N ALA A 389 -2.69 -9.13 -5.37
CA ALA A 389 -3.85 -8.95 -4.52
C ALA A 389 -3.44 -8.07 -3.34
N VAL A 390 -4.33 -7.16 -2.92
CA VAL A 390 -4.16 -6.34 -1.73
C VAL A 390 -5.46 -6.39 -0.93
N ASP A 391 -5.36 -6.56 0.38
CA ASP A 391 -6.53 -6.70 1.27
C ASP A 391 -7.44 -5.47 1.17
N ASN A 392 -8.76 -5.68 1.06
CA ASN A 392 -9.79 -4.65 0.83
C ASN A 392 -9.60 -3.75 -0.41
N HIS A 393 -8.77 -4.16 -1.36
CA HIS A 393 -8.62 -3.51 -2.65
C HIS A 393 -9.08 -4.43 -3.79
N TYR A 394 -9.37 -3.83 -4.93
CA TYR A 394 -9.59 -4.56 -6.17
C TYR A 394 -8.64 -4.05 -7.25
N ILE A 395 -8.37 -4.91 -8.24
CA ILE A 395 -7.61 -4.52 -9.43
C ILE A 395 -8.49 -3.63 -10.30
N ALA A 396 -8.14 -2.35 -10.35
CA ALA A 396 -8.90 -1.31 -11.02
C ALA A 396 -8.40 -1.04 -12.44
N GLY A 397 -7.10 -1.22 -12.68
CA GLY A 397 -6.46 -1.10 -13.99
C GLY A 397 -5.41 -2.18 -14.22
N ILE A 398 -5.10 -2.42 -15.49
CA ILE A 398 -4.17 -3.47 -15.93
C ILE A 398 -3.32 -2.90 -17.06
N TYR A 399 -2.02 -3.16 -17.01
CA TYR A 399 -1.13 -2.86 -18.11
C TYR A 399 -0.31 -4.09 -18.49
N LEU A 400 -0.29 -4.38 -19.79
CA LEU A 400 0.40 -5.54 -20.37
C LEU A 400 1.19 -5.06 -21.58
N ALA A 401 2.40 -5.60 -21.73
CA ALA A 401 3.27 -5.24 -22.83
C ALA A 401 3.81 -6.50 -23.54
N SER A 402 3.80 -6.50 -24.88
CA SER A 402 4.36 -7.57 -25.74
C SER A 402 5.36 -7.02 -26.77
N ASP A 403 5.92 -5.85 -26.51
CA ASP A 403 6.83 -5.11 -27.39
C ASP A 403 8.28 -5.63 -27.39
N GLU A 404 8.51 -6.86 -26.90
CA GLU A 404 9.80 -7.54 -26.98
C GLU A 404 9.83 -8.45 -28.22
N PRO A 405 10.60 -8.10 -29.29
CA PRO A 405 10.58 -8.84 -30.54
C PRO A 405 10.98 -10.31 -30.39
N SER A 406 11.86 -10.64 -29.44
CA SER A 406 12.33 -12.01 -29.22
C SER A 406 11.25 -12.97 -28.70
N LEU A 407 10.12 -12.45 -28.21
CA LEU A 407 9.03 -13.24 -27.65
C LEU A 407 7.94 -13.61 -28.66
N ALA A 408 8.11 -13.25 -29.94
CA ALA A 408 7.20 -13.61 -31.04
C ALA A 408 5.71 -13.33 -30.71
N GLY A 409 5.45 -12.20 -30.05
CA GLY A 409 4.12 -11.75 -29.69
C GLY A 409 3.60 -12.25 -28.34
N GLN A 410 4.34 -13.08 -27.60
CA GLN A 410 4.02 -13.37 -26.20
C GLN A 410 4.21 -12.10 -25.34
N ALA A 411 3.34 -11.91 -24.35
CA ALA A 411 3.45 -10.82 -23.40
C ALA A 411 4.74 -10.94 -22.59
N ALA A 412 5.52 -9.87 -22.54
CA ALA A 412 6.79 -9.78 -21.82
C ALA A 412 6.58 -9.56 -20.32
N GLY A 413 5.53 -8.80 -19.97
CA GLY A 413 5.22 -8.49 -18.58
C GLY A 413 3.81 -7.92 -18.40
N ILE A 414 3.36 -7.94 -17.15
CA ILE A 414 2.04 -7.46 -16.73
C ILE A 414 2.14 -6.80 -15.35
N ALA A 415 1.43 -5.69 -15.19
CA ALA A 415 1.27 -4.96 -13.94
C ALA A 415 -0.20 -4.58 -13.74
N VAL A 416 -0.57 -4.28 -12.51
CA VAL A 416 -1.93 -3.87 -12.14
C VAL A 416 -1.92 -2.61 -11.28
N SER A 417 -3.05 -1.95 -11.22
CA SER A 417 -3.31 -0.89 -10.26
C SER A 417 -4.45 -1.28 -9.33
N TYR A 418 -4.38 -0.83 -8.10
CA TYR A 418 -5.31 -1.14 -7.03
C TYR A 418 -6.12 0.08 -6.67
N HIS A 419 -7.39 -0.15 -6.37
CA HIS A 419 -8.26 0.85 -5.78
C HIS A 419 -8.97 0.26 -4.57
N MET A 420 -9.13 1.05 -3.53
CA MET A 420 -9.78 0.60 -2.31
C MET A 420 -11.29 0.36 -2.55
N MET A 421 -11.83 -0.71 -1.96
CA MET A 421 -13.24 -1.05 -2.10
C MET A 421 -14.11 -0.03 -1.34
N ALA A 422 -14.87 0.78 -2.08
CA ALA A 422 -15.74 1.82 -1.51
C ALA A 422 -17.25 1.48 -1.56
N ASP A 423 -17.68 0.67 -2.53
CA ASP A 423 -19.08 0.29 -2.72
C ASP A 423 -19.28 -1.17 -2.25
N LYS A 424 -19.33 -1.41 -0.93
CA LYS A 424 -19.69 -2.73 -0.39
C LYS A 424 -21.22 -2.79 -0.18
N LYS A 425 -21.88 -3.70 -0.89
CA LYS A 425 -23.32 -3.98 -0.74
C LYS A 425 -23.59 -4.89 0.44
#